data_AF-X1FLL8-F1
#
_entry.id   AF-X1FLL8-F1
#
_cell.length_a   1.000
_cell.length_b   1.000
_cell.length_c   1.000
_cell.angle_alpha   90.00
_cell.angle_beta   90.00
_cell.angle_gamma   90.00
#
_symmetry.space_group_name_H-M   'P 1'
#
loop_
_entity.id
_entity.type
_entity.pdbx_description
1 polymer ?
#
loop_
_entity_poly.entity_id
_entity_poly.type
_entity_poly.pdbx_seq_one_letter_code
_entity_poly.pdbx_strand_id
1 'polypeptide(L)'
;MSNHRNSTQRRIFNLIKQLSGQSNVLTIPRAYIGYTGDVNAALVLSQLIYWCDKGSRNDGYIYKSYREWAIETSLSKHQINRATQILKSKGIVETQLKKAEGAPTLHYRLDIDRFTKSFSEYVKKLEMDFRFFNNPISKKGESLTETTTEITPKDDDDTSDDQKIVFDSF
;
A
#
# COMPACT_ATOMS: atom_id res chain seq x y z
N MET A 1 37.66 31.40 -24.82
CA MET A 1 36.98 30.92 -23.60
C MET A 1 35.68 30.27 -24.04
N SER A 2 35.73 28.96 -24.29
CA SER A 2 34.88 28.29 -25.28
C SER A 2 33.80 27.42 -24.61
N ASN A 3 32.54 27.75 -24.85
CA ASN A 3 31.35 26.89 -25.06
C ASN A 3 31.08 25.62 -24.20
N HIS A 4 31.76 25.42 -23.08
CA HIS A 4 31.65 24.20 -22.26
C HIS A 4 30.37 24.10 -21.41
N ARG A 5 29.74 25.25 -21.09
CA ARG A 5 28.45 25.26 -20.34
C ARG A 5 27.29 24.70 -21.18
N ASN A 6 27.28 24.94 -22.49
CA ASN A 6 26.20 24.51 -23.39
C ASN A 6 26.20 22.99 -23.64
N SER A 7 27.36 22.34 -23.69
CA SER A 7 27.45 20.88 -23.92
C SER A 7 27.02 20.08 -22.70
N THR A 8 27.43 20.49 -21.50
CA THR A 8 27.01 19.86 -20.23
C THR A 8 25.52 20.03 -20.01
N GLN A 9 24.98 21.24 -20.19
CA GLN A 9 23.53 21.48 -20.07
C GLN A 9 22.73 20.63 -21.06
N ARG A 10 23.19 20.47 -22.31
CA ARG A 10 22.53 19.62 -23.31
C ARG A 10 22.57 18.14 -22.96
N ARG A 11 23.69 17.66 -22.39
CA ARG A 11 23.82 16.27 -21.91
C ARG A 11 22.90 16.00 -20.72
N ILE A 12 22.85 16.92 -19.75
CA ILE A 12 21.93 16.84 -18.61
C ILE A 12 20.48 16.85 -19.08
N PHE A 13 20.11 17.72 -20.00
CA PHE A 13 18.76 17.80 -20.55
C PHE A 13 18.33 16.52 -21.27
N ASN A 14 19.22 15.90 -22.05
CA ASN A 14 18.96 14.61 -22.69
C ASN A 14 18.77 13.49 -21.67
N LEU A 15 19.53 13.51 -20.57
CA LEU A 15 19.38 12.55 -19.48
C LEU A 15 18.02 12.72 -18.76
N ILE A 16 17.63 13.96 -18.47
CA ILE A 16 16.30 14.28 -17.90
C ILE A 16 15.18 13.78 -18.82
N LYS A 17 15.29 13.99 -20.14
CA LYS A 17 14.30 13.49 -21.11
C LYS A 17 14.18 11.97 -21.08
N GLN A 18 15.31 11.25 -21.01
CA GLN A 18 15.30 9.79 -20.88
C GLN A 18 14.61 9.36 -19.58
N LEU A 19 14.90 10.03 -18.45
CA LEU A 19 14.26 9.77 -17.16
C LEU A 19 12.76 10.12 -17.12
N SER A 20 12.30 11.05 -17.96
CA SER A 20 10.91 11.53 -17.95
C SER A 20 9.94 10.66 -18.77
N GLY A 21 10.44 9.65 -19.49
CA GLY A 21 9.61 8.73 -20.27
C GLY A 21 8.95 7.66 -19.39
N GLN A 22 7.84 7.07 -19.85
CA GLN A 22 7.12 5.99 -19.14
C GLN A 22 8.02 4.79 -18.80
N SER A 23 9.09 4.56 -19.57
CA SER A 23 10.09 3.51 -19.31
C SER A 23 10.80 3.65 -17.96
N ASN A 24 10.80 4.84 -17.36
CA ASN A 24 11.44 5.14 -16.08
C ASN A 24 10.42 5.53 -14.98
N VAL A 25 9.12 5.31 -15.23
CA VAL A 25 8.04 5.64 -14.28
C VAL A 25 7.36 4.36 -13.81
N LEU A 26 7.27 4.18 -12.49
CA LEU A 26 6.49 3.11 -11.89
C LEU A 26 5.07 3.59 -11.63
N THR A 27 4.12 3.09 -12.44
CA THR A 27 2.70 3.37 -12.25
C THR A 27 2.03 2.14 -11.65
N ILE A 28 1.21 2.34 -10.61
CA ILE A 28 0.49 1.26 -9.93
C ILE A 28 -0.99 1.66 -9.83
N PRO A 29 -1.93 0.82 -10.27
CA PRO A 29 -3.35 1.04 -10.04
C PRO A 29 -3.67 1.21 -8.55
N ARG A 30 -4.39 2.28 -8.19
CA ARG A 30 -4.76 2.57 -6.79
C ARG A 30 -5.60 1.44 -6.16
N ALA A 31 -6.37 0.72 -6.98
CA ALA A 31 -7.14 -0.44 -6.55
C ALA A 31 -6.24 -1.56 -6.02
N TYR A 32 -5.03 -1.75 -6.57
CA TYR A 32 -4.09 -2.73 -6.04
C TYR A 32 -3.56 -2.31 -4.68
N ILE A 33 -3.26 -1.02 -4.49
CA ILE A 33 -2.84 -0.49 -3.18
C ILE A 33 -3.93 -0.72 -2.13
N GLY A 34 -5.18 -0.43 -2.46
CA GLY A 34 -6.29 -0.66 -1.54
C GLY A 34 -6.56 -2.14 -1.28
N TYR A 35 -6.41 -3.00 -2.29
CA TYR A 35 -6.56 -4.45 -2.15
C TYR A 35 -5.45 -5.08 -1.30
N THR A 36 -4.20 -4.67 -1.52
CA THR A 36 -3.05 -5.20 -0.77
C THR A 36 -2.92 -4.58 0.62
N GLY A 37 -3.35 -3.33 0.79
CA GLY A 37 -3.11 -2.52 1.99
C GLY A 37 -1.67 -1.99 2.10
N ASP A 38 -0.83 -2.18 1.09
CA ASP A 38 0.58 -1.81 1.09
C ASP A 38 1.06 -1.51 -0.33
N VAL A 39 1.72 -0.35 -0.52
CA VAL A 39 2.16 0.15 -1.83
C VAL A 39 3.22 -0.76 -2.47
N ASN A 40 4.14 -1.31 -1.66
CA ASN A 40 5.19 -2.20 -2.17
C ASN A 40 4.59 -3.56 -2.56
N ALA A 41 3.65 -4.08 -1.78
CA ALA A 41 2.90 -5.28 -2.14
C ALA A 41 2.10 -5.10 -3.42
N ALA A 42 1.48 -3.92 -3.63
CA ALA A 42 0.78 -3.59 -4.86
C ALA A 42 1.73 -3.51 -6.07
N LEU A 43 2.91 -2.93 -5.89
CA LEU A 43 3.94 -2.87 -6.94
C LEU A 43 4.41 -4.28 -7.33
N VAL A 44 4.74 -5.12 -6.35
CA VAL A 44 5.15 -6.51 -6.58
C VAL A 44 4.03 -7.28 -7.29
N LEU A 45 2.78 -7.16 -6.83
CA LEU A 45 1.62 -7.77 -7.47
C LEU A 45 1.48 -7.34 -8.93
N SER A 46 1.61 -6.04 -9.22
CA SER A 46 1.54 -5.52 -10.59
C SER A 46 2.61 -6.14 -11.50
N GLN A 47 3.83 -6.32 -11.00
CA GLN A 47 4.90 -6.98 -11.76
C GLN A 47 4.61 -8.48 -11.95
N LEU A 48 4.12 -9.18 -10.93
CA LEU A 48 3.76 -10.59 -11.05
C LEU A 48 2.67 -10.82 -12.10
N ILE A 49 1.65 -9.96 -12.16
CA ILE A 49 0.59 -10.01 -13.19
C ILE A 49 1.17 -9.81 -14.59
N TYR A 50 2.04 -8.81 -14.76
CA TYR A 50 2.68 -8.55 -16.04
C TYR A 50 3.52 -9.74 -16.53
N TRP A 51 4.30 -10.34 -15.62
CA TRP A 51 5.18 -11.45 -15.96
C TRP A 51 4.45 -12.80 -16.09
N CYS A 52 3.33 -13.01 -15.38
CA CYS A 52 2.57 -14.26 -15.52
C CYS A 52 1.90 -14.37 -16.89
N ASP A 53 1.47 -13.25 -17.47
CA ASP A 53 0.91 -13.19 -18.83
C ASP A 53 1.97 -13.43 -19.92
N LYS A 54 3.21 -12.98 -19.68
CA LYS A 54 4.32 -13.08 -20.64
C LYS A 54 5.17 -14.34 -20.50
N GLY A 55 5.01 -15.11 -19.43
CA GLY A 55 5.83 -16.28 -19.13
C GLY A 55 5.46 -17.48 -19.99
N SER A 56 6.40 -17.99 -20.79
CA SER A 56 6.23 -19.15 -21.68
C SER A 56 6.25 -20.52 -20.96
N ARG A 57 6.15 -20.54 -19.63
CA ARG A 57 6.38 -21.75 -18.82
C ARG A 57 5.04 -22.33 -18.38
N ASN A 58 4.78 -23.59 -18.75
CA ASN A 58 3.50 -24.26 -18.49
C ASN A 58 3.08 -24.36 -17.01
N ASP A 59 4.00 -24.16 -16.06
CA ASP A 59 3.72 -24.26 -14.62
C ASP A 59 3.41 -22.90 -13.96
N GLY A 60 3.39 -21.81 -14.73
CA GLY A 60 3.04 -20.46 -14.26
C GLY A 60 4.07 -19.82 -13.31
N TYR A 61 5.24 -20.43 -13.13
CA TYR A 61 6.30 -19.85 -12.30
C TYR A 61 7.17 -18.88 -13.09
N ILE A 62 7.41 -17.71 -12.50
CA ILE A 62 8.45 -16.79 -12.92
C ILE A 62 9.60 -16.86 -11.91
N TYR A 63 10.84 -16.81 -12.36
CA TYR A 63 11.99 -16.68 -11.45
C TYR A 63 12.57 -15.29 -11.55
N LYS A 64 12.99 -14.74 -10.41
CA LYS A 64 13.53 -13.40 -10.36
C LYS A 64 14.48 -13.25 -9.18
N SER A 65 15.68 -12.79 -9.46
CA SER A 65 16.67 -12.42 -8.46
C SER A 65 16.27 -11.13 -7.75
N TYR A 66 16.79 -10.91 -6.54
CA TYR A 66 16.59 -9.64 -5.84
C TYR A 66 17.21 -8.44 -6.59
N ARG A 67 18.24 -8.68 -7.41
CA ARG A 67 18.84 -7.63 -8.24
C ARG A 67 17.88 -7.20 -9.34
N GLU A 68 17.25 -8.14 -10.04
CA GLU A 68 16.25 -7.81 -11.06
C GLU A 68 15.02 -7.13 -10.44
N TRP A 69 14.59 -7.58 -9.25
CA TRP A 69 13.55 -6.87 -8.49
C TRP A 69 13.95 -5.42 -8.18
N ALA A 70 15.17 -5.20 -7.68
CA ALA A 70 15.65 -3.86 -7.37
C ALA A 70 15.73 -2.96 -8.62
N ILE A 71 16.17 -3.51 -9.76
CA ILE A 71 16.23 -2.79 -11.05
C ILE A 71 14.82 -2.36 -11.49
N GLU A 72 13.84 -3.26 -11.41
CA GLU A 72 12.49 -2.97 -11.90
C GLU A 72 11.63 -2.15 -10.95
N THR A 73 11.82 -2.28 -9.64
CA THR A 73 10.89 -1.73 -8.65
C THR A 73 11.55 -0.73 -7.71
N SER A 74 12.88 -0.60 -7.75
CA SER A 74 13.66 0.15 -6.75
C SER A 74 13.49 -0.35 -5.30
N LEU A 75 12.88 -1.52 -5.10
CA LEU A 75 12.67 -2.09 -3.77
C LEU A 75 13.90 -2.89 -3.30
N SER A 76 14.22 -2.75 -2.02
CA SER A 76 15.21 -3.57 -1.35
C SER A 76 14.74 -5.02 -1.19
N LYS A 77 15.69 -5.94 -0.96
CA LYS A 77 15.39 -7.34 -0.60
C LYS A 77 14.39 -7.46 0.56
N HIS A 78 14.53 -6.63 1.60
CA HIS A 78 13.63 -6.65 2.75
C HIS A 78 12.21 -6.22 2.37
N GLN A 79 12.06 -5.17 1.55
CA GLN A 79 10.76 -4.71 1.06
C GLN A 79 10.11 -5.76 0.14
N ILE A 80 10.85 -6.37 -0.78
CA ILE A 80 10.37 -7.47 -1.63
C ILE A 80 9.89 -8.64 -0.77
N ASN A 81 10.66 -9.03 0.25
CA ASN A 81 10.27 -10.11 1.13
C ASN A 81 8.98 -9.80 1.90
N ARG A 82 8.89 -8.62 2.51
CA ARG A 82 7.67 -8.18 3.21
C ARG A 82 6.46 -8.15 2.28
N ALA A 83 6.60 -7.51 1.12
CA ALA A 83 5.57 -7.44 0.08
C ALA A 83 5.11 -8.85 -0.32
N THR A 84 6.05 -9.76 -0.56
CA THR A 84 5.76 -11.14 -0.91
C THR A 84 5.00 -11.86 0.21
N GLN A 85 5.36 -11.67 1.48
CA GLN A 85 4.62 -12.28 2.59
C GLN A 85 3.17 -11.77 2.68
N ILE A 86 2.92 -10.49 2.37
CA ILE A 86 1.55 -9.94 2.32
C ILE A 86 0.74 -10.62 1.21
N LEU A 87 1.33 -10.87 0.04
CA LEU A 87 0.65 -11.57 -1.05
C LEU A 87 0.43 -13.06 -0.73
N LYS A 88 1.38 -13.69 -0.04
CA LYS A 88 1.25 -15.08 0.46
C LYS A 88 0.17 -15.21 1.53
N SER A 89 0.08 -14.27 2.46
CA SER A 89 -0.95 -14.31 3.52
C SER A 89 -2.36 -14.11 2.97
N LYS A 90 -2.50 -13.43 1.83
CA LYS A 90 -3.74 -13.37 1.04
C LYS A 90 -4.04 -14.66 0.25
N GLY A 91 -3.10 -15.60 0.22
CA GLY A 91 -3.25 -16.89 -0.47
C GLY A 91 -3.20 -16.78 -1.99
N ILE A 92 -2.68 -15.69 -2.55
CA ILE A 92 -2.66 -15.45 -4.01
C ILE A 92 -1.29 -15.65 -4.64
N VAL A 93 -0.23 -15.76 -3.83
CA VAL A 93 1.13 -15.96 -4.33
C VAL A 93 1.76 -17.15 -3.62
N GLU A 94 2.50 -17.95 -4.39
CA GLU A 94 3.38 -19.00 -3.90
C GLU A 94 4.83 -18.69 -4.25
N THR A 95 5.75 -19.17 -3.43
CA THR A 95 7.20 -19.00 -3.64
C THR A 95 7.95 -20.31 -3.46
N GLN A 96 8.89 -20.60 -4.34
CA GLN A 96 9.79 -21.75 -4.22
C GLN A 96 11.24 -21.29 -4.43
N LEU A 97 12.16 -21.72 -3.56
CA LEU A 97 13.59 -21.51 -3.78
C LEU A 97 14.13 -22.66 -4.62
N LYS A 98 14.59 -22.35 -5.84
CA LYS A 98 15.19 -23.34 -6.75
C LYS A 98 16.49 -22.78 -7.33
N LYS A 99 17.35 -23.64 -7.88
CA LYS A 99 18.50 -23.17 -8.64
C LYS A 99 18.03 -22.69 -10.02
N ALA A 100 18.43 -21.48 -10.40
CA ALA A 100 18.39 -20.99 -11.77
C ALA A 100 19.81 -20.56 -12.13
N GLU A 101 20.34 -21.00 -13.27
CA GLU A 101 21.71 -20.71 -13.71
C GLU A 101 22.79 -21.02 -12.65
N GLY A 102 22.59 -22.08 -11.87
CA GLY A 102 23.53 -22.50 -10.82
C GLY A 102 23.42 -21.75 -9.48
N ALA A 103 22.65 -20.65 -9.40
CA ALA A 103 22.45 -19.87 -8.19
C ALA A 103 21.04 -20.04 -7.59
N PRO A 104 20.89 -20.02 -6.24
CA PRO A 104 19.58 -20.08 -5.60
C PRO A 104 18.76 -18.83 -5.92
N THR A 105 17.64 -19.01 -6.63
CA THR A 105 16.76 -17.95 -7.11
C THR A 105 15.31 -18.24 -6.71
N LEU A 106 14.62 -17.22 -6.22
CA LEU A 106 13.21 -17.34 -5.89
C LEU A 106 12.37 -17.42 -7.16
N HIS A 107 11.50 -18.42 -7.16
CA HIS A 107 10.44 -18.58 -8.13
C HIS A 107 9.12 -18.16 -7.47
N TYR A 108 8.32 -17.40 -8.19
CA TYR A 108 7.05 -16.84 -7.78
C TYR A 108 5.97 -17.37 -8.71
N ARG A 109 4.81 -17.73 -8.15
CA ARG A 109 3.63 -18.09 -8.93
C ARG A 109 2.44 -17.30 -8.40
N LEU A 110 1.79 -16.55 -9.28
CA LEU A 110 0.50 -15.94 -9.00
C LEU A 110 -0.58 -17.00 -9.23
N ASP A 111 -1.39 -17.28 -8.22
CA ASP A 111 -2.60 -18.08 -8.36
C ASP A 111 -3.68 -17.18 -8.95
N ILE A 112 -3.84 -17.25 -10.28
CA ILE A 112 -4.73 -16.39 -11.06
C ILE A 112 -6.19 -16.57 -10.61
N ASP A 113 -6.61 -17.80 -10.31
CA ASP A 113 -7.99 -18.09 -9.91
C ASP A 113 -8.29 -17.48 -8.53
N ARG A 114 -7.41 -17.69 -7.56
CA ARG A 114 -7.55 -17.11 -6.21
C ARG A 114 -7.47 -15.59 -6.25
N PHE A 115 -6.56 -15.04 -7.04
CA PHE A 115 -6.44 -13.59 -7.21
C PHE A 115 -7.70 -13.01 -7.83
N THR A 116 -8.15 -13.52 -8.97
CA THR A 116 -9.33 -13.01 -9.68
C THR A 116 -10.57 -13.09 -8.81
N LYS A 117 -10.78 -14.22 -8.11
CA LYS A 117 -11.90 -14.38 -7.18
C LYS A 117 -11.86 -13.33 -6.08
N SER A 118 -10.79 -13.27 -5.30
CA SER A 118 -10.69 -12.37 -4.14
C SER A 118 -10.63 -10.88 -4.54
N PHE A 119 -10.03 -10.54 -5.67
CA PHE A 119 -10.00 -9.18 -6.18
C PHE A 119 -11.40 -8.75 -6.67
N SER A 120 -12.16 -9.64 -7.31
CA SER A 120 -13.55 -9.34 -7.71
C SER A 120 -14.46 -9.08 -6.51
N GLU A 121 -14.29 -9.82 -5.42
CA GLU A 121 -15.02 -9.60 -4.16
C GLU A 121 -14.64 -8.24 -3.55
N TYR A 122 -13.36 -7.88 -3.56
CA TYR A 122 -12.88 -6.57 -3.14
C TYR A 122 -13.49 -5.42 -3.97
N VAL A 123 -13.49 -5.54 -5.31
CA VAL A 123 -14.06 -4.52 -6.20
C VAL A 123 -15.56 -4.36 -5.96
N LYS A 124 -16.31 -5.46 -5.82
CA LYS A 124 -17.75 -5.41 -5.47
C LYS A 124 -17.98 -4.66 -4.16
N LYS A 125 -17.15 -4.91 -3.14
CA LYS A 125 -17.25 -4.19 -1.87
C LYS A 125 -17.01 -2.69 -2.05
N LEU A 126 -15.97 -2.31 -2.81
CA LEU A 126 -15.72 -0.90 -3.12
C LEU A 126 -16.95 -0.25 -3.80
N GLU A 127 -17.51 -0.90 -4.81
CA GLU A 127 -18.71 -0.38 -5.51
C GLU A 127 -19.89 -0.22 -4.57
N MET A 128 -20.13 -1.18 -3.67
CA MET A 128 -21.17 -1.07 -2.65
C MET A 128 -20.91 0.12 -1.73
N ASP A 129 -19.71 0.25 -1.17
CA ASP A 129 -19.34 1.36 -0.29
C ASP A 129 -19.57 2.72 -0.99
N PHE A 130 -19.11 2.88 -2.25
CA PHE A 130 -19.35 4.10 -3.03
C PHE A 130 -20.83 4.39 -3.25
N ARG A 131 -21.67 3.38 -3.48
CA ARG A 131 -23.13 3.55 -3.62
C ARG A 131 -23.77 4.00 -2.31
N PHE A 132 -23.33 3.47 -1.16
CA PHE A 132 -23.83 3.90 0.14
C PHE A 132 -23.48 5.36 0.46
N PHE A 133 -22.25 5.80 0.13
CA PHE A 133 -21.83 7.19 0.38
C PHE A 133 -22.45 8.20 -0.59
N ASN A 134 -22.72 7.79 -1.84
CA ASN A 134 -23.27 8.69 -2.88
C ASN A 134 -24.80 8.69 -2.95
N ASN A 135 -25.51 7.97 -2.08
CA ASN A 135 -26.96 8.04 -1.99
C ASN A 135 -27.38 9.10 -0.95
N PRO A 136 -27.94 10.26 -1.34
CA PRO A 136 -28.24 11.36 -0.40
C PRO A 136 -29.42 11.12 0.55
N ILE A 137 -29.96 9.90 0.62
CA ILE A 137 -31.22 9.61 1.33
C ILE A 137 -31.07 8.33 2.15
N SER A 138 -30.48 8.47 3.35
CA SER A 138 -31.01 7.95 4.62
C SER A 138 -30.03 8.29 5.75
N LYS A 139 -30.00 9.56 6.14
CA LYS A 139 -29.62 9.98 7.50
C LYS A 139 -30.71 10.90 8.02
N LYS A 140 -31.87 10.33 8.32
CA LYS A 140 -32.76 10.85 9.35
C LYS A 140 -33.02 9.72 10.33
N GLY A 141 -32.58 9.94 11.57
CA GLY A 141 -32.76 9.08 12.73
C GLY A 141 -31.46 8.37 13.14
N GLU A 142 -30.86 8.57 14.32
CA GLU A 142 -31.14 9.44 15.46
C GLU A 142 -29.78 9.74 16.10
N SER A 143 -29.44 11.02 16.28
CA SER A 143 -28.38 11.41 17.20
C SER A 143 -29.03 11.59 18.56
N LEU A 144 -28.89 10.61 19.45
CA LEU A 144 -29.27 10.77 20.85
C LEU A 144 -28.05 11.30 21.63
N THR A 145 -27.90 12.61 21.63
CA THR A 145 -27.25 13.31 22.74
C THR A 145 -28.23 14.37 23.21
N GLU A 146 -29.31 13.93 23.84
CA GLU A 146 -30.07 14.80 24.75
C GLU A 146 -29.19 15.02 25.98
N THR A 147 -28.51 16.15 25.97
CA THR A 147 -27.85 16.70 27.15
C THR A 147 -28.89 17.57 27.85
N THR A 148 -29.15 17.33 29.14
CA THR A 148 -29.41 18.31 30.22
C THR A 148 -30.38 17.74 31.24
N THR A 149 -29.96 17.64 32.51
CA THR A 149 -30.69 18.31 33.59
C THR A 149 -29.71 18.74 34.68
N GLU A 150 -29.72 20.05 34.94
CA GLU A 150 -29.16 20.71 36.11
C GLU A 150 -29.75 20.13 37.40
N ILE A 151 -28.92 19.98 38.42
CA ILE A 151 -29.36 19.87 39.82
C ILE A 151 -28.60 20.93 40.61
N THR A 152 -29.30 22.00 40.97
CA THR A 152 -28.88 23.05 41.92
C THR A 152 -29.54 22.77 43.29
N PRO A 153 -29.08 23.42 44.37
CA PRO A 153 -28.33 22.84 45.48
C PRO A 153 -29.21 22.34 46.64
N LYS A 154 -28.64 21.48 47.49
CA LYS A 154 -29.10 21.33 48.87
C LYS A 154 -28.02 21.90 49.78
N ASP A 155 -28.34 23.02 50.39
CA ASP A 155 -27.70 23.46 51.63
C ASP A 155 -27.91 22.37 52.68
N ASP A 156 -26.84 21.91 53.31
CA ASP A 156 -26.79 21.71 54.75
C ASP A 156 -25.31 21.79 55.19
N ASP A 157 -25.16 22.59 56.23
CA ASP A 157 -23.98 23.00 56.99
C ASP A 157 -23.08 21.82 57.43
N ASP A 158 -21.77 22.03 57.45
CA ASP A 158 -20.94 22.00 58.68
C ASP A 158 -19.46 21.57 58.43
N THR A 159 -18.57 22.51 58.79
CA THR A 159 -17.18 22.44 59.31
C THR A 159 -16.03 21.62 58.68
N SER A 160 -14.93 22.38 58.44
CA SER A 160 -13.47 22.06 58.54
C SER A 160 -12.93 20.88 57.72
N ASP A 161 -11.80 20.96 57.02
CA ASP A 161 -10.48 21.32 57.52
C ASP A 161 -9.48 21.42 56.34
N ASP A 162 -8.34 22.06 56.58
CA ASP A 162 -7.24 22.38 55.67
C ASP A 162 -6.72 21.23 54.78
N GLN A 163 -6.27 21.56 53.55
CA GLN A 163 -4.85 21.43 53.15
C GLN A 163 -4.54 21.96 51.73
N LYS A 164 -3.54 22.85 51.68
CA LYS A 164 -2.78 23.26 50.50
C LYS A 164 -2.14 22.04 49.81
N ILE A 165 -1.99 22.07 48.48
CA ILE A 165 -0.72 21.80 47.78
C ILE A 165 -0.78 22.38 46.36
N VAL A 166 0.32 23.06 46.02
CA VAL A 166 0.67 23.74 44.76
C VAL A 166 1.03 22.70 43.70
N PHE A 167 0.63 22.92 42.44
CA PHE A 167 1.16 22.18 41.29
C PHE A 167 1.97 23.13 40.39
N ASP A 168 3.29 23.04 40.51
CA ASP A 168 4.22 23.57 39.52
C ASP A 168 4.38 22.58 38.36
N SER A 169 4.63 23.19 37.21
CA SER A 169 4.93 22.64 35.89
C SER A 169 5.92 21.48 35.85
N PHE A 170 5.69 20.54 34.92
CA PHE A 170 6.64 20.18 33.85
C PHE A 170 5.89 19.73 32.59
#